data_AF-A0A5C7V1B8-F1
#
_entry.id   AF-A0A5C7V1B8-F1
#
_cell.length_a   1.000
_cell.length_b   1.000
_cell.length_c   1.000
_cell.angle_alpha   90.00
_cell.angle_beta   90.00
_cell.angle_gamma   90.00
#
_symmetry.space_group_name_H-M   'P 1'
#
loop_
_entity.id
_entity.type
_entity.pdbx_description
1 polymer ?
#
loop_
_entity_poly.entity_id
_entity_poly.type
_entity_poly.pdbx_seq_one_letter_code
_entity_poly.pdbx_strand_id
1 'polypeptide(L)'
;MASIKDKFNRRKPLPPFSIRLTKEERQKLDQLAQGTSLAEYIRSRIFDGNAPVNRTKGRFPVKDEQALSQILGMLGQSRIPNNINQLAKAVNSGTLPVTPYTEKQLHEACYSATWIRRQLIQALGLKAD
;
A
#
# COMPACT_ATOMS: atom_id res chain seq x y z
N MET A 1 -15.22 14.09 -46.46
CA MET A 1 -14.62 13.33 -45.35
C MET A 1 -14.71 11.86 -45.68
N ALA A 2 -13.58 11.22 -46.02
CA ALA A 2 -13.59 9.83 -46.50
C ALA A 2 -14.15 8.88 -45.43
N SER A 3 -15.21 8.14 -45.81
CA SER A 3 -15.82 7.11 -44.98
C SER A 3 -14.78 6.03 -44.69
N ILE A 4 -14.27 6.00 -43.45
CA ILE A 4 -13.36 4.95 -42.99
C ILE A 4 -14.16 3.64 -42.99
N LYS A 5 -13.91 2.78 -43.97
CA LYS A 5 -14.40 1.39 -43.95
C LYS A 5 -13.91 0.75 -42.66
N ASP A 6 -14.84 0.28 -41.83
CA ASP A 6 -14.57 -0.42 -40.57
C ASP A 6 -13.87 -1.75 -40.91
N LYS A 7 -12.52 -1.74 -40.88
CA LYS A 7 -11.67 -2.89 -41.25
C LYS A 7 -11.63 -3.97 -40.17
N PHE A 8 -12.32 -3.77 -39.04
CA PHE A 8 -12.17 -4.60 -37.85
C PHE A 8 -13.49 -5.29 -37.48
N ASN A 9 -13.39 -6.59 -37.18
CA ASN A 9 -14.55 -7.37 -36.77
C ASN A 9 -14.92 -7.05 -35.31
N ARG A 10 -16.08 -6.43 -35.09
CA ARG A 10 -16.59 -6.01 -33.76
C ARG A 10 -16.76 -7.16 -32.76
N ARG A 11 -16.80 -8.42 -33.20
CA ARG A 11 -16.95 -9.61 -32.34
C ARG A 11 -15.62 -10.20 -31.88
N LYS A 12 -14.48 -9.76 -32.41
CA LYS A 12 -13.15 -10.27 -32.05
C LYS A 12 -12.32 -9.16 -31.42
N PRO A 13 -11.66 -9.41 -30.28
CA PRO A 13 -10.71 -8.44 -29.72
C PRO A 13 -9.58 -8.20 -30.73
N LEU A 14 -9.15 -6.94 -30.84
CA LEU A 14 -8.03 -6.59 -31.71
C LEU A 14 -6.73 -7.21 -31.17
N PRO A 15 -5.88 -7.80 -32.03
CA PRO A 15 -4.59 -8.28 -31.60
C PRO A 15 -3.74 -7.11 -31.08
N PRO A 16 -2.85 -7.34 -30.10
CA PRO A 16 -1.98 -6.30 -29.58
C PRO A 16 -1.05 -5.76 -30.67
N PHE A 17 -0.77 -4.46 -30.62
CA PHE A 17 0.18 -3.83 -31.52
C PHE A 17 1.61 -4.08 -31.04
N SER A 18 2.40 -4.79 -31.85
CA SER A 18 3.80 -5.09 -31.55
C SER A 18 4.71 -4.02 -32.16
N ILE A 19 5.53 -3.38 -31.33
CA ILE A 19 6.53 -2.39 -31.75
C ILE A 19 7.92 -2.98 -31.52
N ARG A 20 8.81 -2.88 -32.52
CA ARG A 20 10.22 -3.20 -32.34
C ARG A 20 10.91 -2.00 -31.69
N LEU A 21 11.61 -2.26 -30.59
CA LEU A 21 12.39 -1.27 -29.85
C LEU A 21 13.84 -1.73 -29.81
N THR A 22 14.76 -0.80 -29.97
CA THR A 22 16.16 -1.01 -29.59
C THR A 22 16.29 -1.09 -28.06
N LYS A 23 17.44 -1.58 -27.58
CA LYS A 23 17.70 -1.70 -26.13
C LYS A 23 17.63 -0.33 -25.44
N GLU A 24 18.16 0.70 -26.08
CA GLU A 24 18.21 2.08 -25.57
C GLU A 24 16.81 2.69 -25.49
N GLU A 25 16.00 2.54 -26.54
CA GLU A 25 14.61 3.00 -26.54
C GLU A 25 13.77 2.30 -25.47
N ARG A 26 13.98 0.99 -25.28
CA ARG A 26 13.30 0.23 -24.24
C ARG A 26 13.62 0.76 -22.84
N GLN A 27 14.90 0.97 -22.54
CA GLN A 27 15.33 1.52 -21.25
C GLN A 27 14.77 2.92 -21.01
N LYS A 28 14.78 3.77 -22.03
CA LYS A 28 14.22 5.13 -21.92
C LYS A 28 12.71 5.10 -21.64
N LEU A 29 11.97 4.19 -22.27
CA LEU A 29 10.55 3.99 -22.00
C LEU A 29 10.28 3.46 -20.59
N ASP A 30 11.08 2.50 -20.12
CA ASP A 30 10.93 1.95 -18.76
C ASP A 30 11.22 3.03 -17.69
N GLN A 31 12.19 3.91 -17.91
CA GLN A 31 12.45 5.06 -17.03
C GLN A 31 11.31 6.08 -17.03
N LEU A 32 10.76 6.39 -18.21
CA LEU A 32 9.65 7.34 -18.35
C LEU A 32 8.33 6.80 -17.80
N ALA A 33 8.13 5.48 -17.81
CA ALA A 33 6.92 4.85 -17.31
C ALA A 33 6.77 4.94 -15.78
N GLN A 34 7.86 5.18 -15.03
CA GLN A 34 7.86 5.45 -13.58
C GLN A 34 6.96 4.49 -12.76
N GLY A 35 6.99 3.19 -13.08
CA GLY A 35 6.22 2.16 -12.38
C GLY A 35 4.84 1.84 -12.97
N THR A 36 4.42 2.51 -14.06
CA THR A 36 3.27 2.08 -14.87
C THR A 36 3.69 1.04 -15.92
N SER A 37 2.72 0.27 -16.44
CA SER A 37 3.03 -0.67 -17.52
C SER A 37 3.44 0.10 -18.79
N LEU A 38 4.43 -0.39 -19.52
CA LEU A 38 4.92 0.29 -20.73
C LEU A 38 3.81 0.50 -21.77
N ALA A 39 2.88 -0.45 -21.90
CA ALA A 39 1.71 -0.33 -22.78
C ALA A 39 0.76 0.81 -22.36
N GLU A 40 0.59 1.03 -21.05
CA GLU A 40 -0.22 2.13 -20.51
C GLU A 40 0.47 3.47 -20.71
N TYR A 41 1.79 3.55 -20.47
CA TYR A 41 2.58 4.74 -20.72
C TYR A 41 2.57 5.14 -22.21
N ILE A 42 2.74 4.18 -23.12
CA ILE A 42 2.65 4.44 -24.56
C ILE A 42 1.23 4.91 -24.94
N ARG A 43 0.19 4.25 -24.41
CA ARG A 43 -1.19 4.61 -24.72
C ARG A 43 -1.54 6.03 -24.22
N SER A 44 -1.07 6.43 -23.03
CA SER A 44 -1.33 7.76 -22.49
C SER A 44 -0.65 8.88 -23.29
N ARG A 45 0.54 8.61 -23.85
CA ARG A 45 1.26 9.54 -24.72
C ARG A 45 0.68 9.66 -26.13
N ILE A 46 0.11 8.59 -26.68
CA ILE A 46 -0.44 8.59 -28.06
C ILE A 46 -1.89 9.10 -28.11
N PHE A 47 -2.69 8.81 -27.08
CA PHE A 47 -4.13 9.10 -27.08
C PHE A 47 -4.53 10.21 -26.09
N ASP A 48 -3.60 11.12 -25.76
CA ASP A 48 -3.81 12.34 -24.96
C ASP A 48 -4.70 12.14 -23.72
N GLY A 49 -4.30 11.24 -22.81
CA GLY A 49 -4.93 11.09 -21.48
C GLY A 49 -6.38 10.58 -21.45
N ASN A 50 -7.04 10.41 -22.60
CA ASN A 50 -8.44 9.99 -22.70
C ASN A 50 -8.64 8.47 -22.82
N ALA A 51 -7.56 7.69 -22.71
CA ALA A 51 -7.66 6.25 -22.65
C ALA A 51 -8.26 5.83 -21.29
N PRO A 52 -9.36 5.05 -21.26
CA PRO A 52 -9.86 4.50 -20.00
C PRO A 52 -8.75 3.65 -19.39
N VAL A 53 -8.21 4.12 -18.27
CA VAL A 53 -7.25 3.37 -17.46
C VAL A 53 -7.98 2.12 -16.99
N ASN A 54 -7.75 0.99 -17.66
CA ASN A 54 -8.27 -0.29 -17.23
C ASN A 54 -7.72 -0.54 -15.82
N ARG A 55 -8.62 -0.45 -14.85
CA ARG A 55 -8.33 -0.63 -13.43
C ARG A 55 -7.77 -2.02 -13.19
N THR A 56 -6.48 -2.08 -12.89
CA THR A 56 -5.94 -3.02 -11.91
C THR A 56 -4.69 -2.42 -11.29
N LYS A 57 -4.88 -1.43 -10.42
CA LYS A 57 -3.84 -1.03 -9.46
C LYS A 57 -3.81 -2.06 -8.34
N GLY A 58 -3.27 -3.25 -8.60
CA GLY A 58 -2.59 -3.99 -7.56
C GLY A 58 -1.31 -3.21 -7.26
N ARG A 59 -1.31 -2.39 -6.20
CA ARG A 59 -0.09 -1.74 -5.72
C ARG A 59 0.90 -2.85 -5.42
N PHE A 60 1.97 -2.96 -6.21
CA PHE A 60 3.13 -3.72 -5.76
C PHE A 60 3.64 -2.98 -4.53
N PRO A 61 3.68 -3.62 -3.35
CA PRO A 61 4.15 -2.94 -2.16
C PRO A 61 5.61 -2.53 -2.41
N VAL A 62 5.86 -1.22 -2.39
CA VAL A 62 7.21 -0.67 -2.37
C VAL A 62 7.92 -1.30 -1.16
N LYS A 63 9.25 -1.48 -1.20
CA LYS A 63 10.00 -2.10 -0.08
C LYS A 63 9.61 -1.53 1.30
N ASP A 64 9.27 -0.25 1.35
CA ASP A 64 8.78 0.44 2.55
C ASP A 64 7.42 -0.10 3.04
N GLU A 65 6.49 -0.43 2.14
CA GLU A 65 5.17 -0.98 2.47
C GLU A 65 5.26 -2.43 2.99
N GLN A 66 6.23 -3.22 2.53
CA GLN A 66 6.52 -4.55 3.10
C GLN A 66 7.11 -4.46 4.52
N ALA A 67 8.11 -3.59 4.72
CA ALA A 67 8.72 -3.40 6.03
C ALA A 67 7.70 -2.88 7.07
N LEU A 68 6.87 -1.91 6.69
CA LEU A 68 5.79 -1.39 7.53
C LEU A 68 4.73 -2.46 7.85
N SER A 69 4.37 -3.30 6.88
CA SER A 69 3.43 -4.40 7.10
C SER A 69 3.99 -5.47 8.05
N GLN A 70 5.27 -5.78 7.96
CA GLN A 70 5.94 -6.70 8.89
C GLN A 70 5.96 -6.13 10.32
N ILE A 71 6.29 -4.85 10.49
CA ILE A 71 6.26 -4.19 11.80
C ILE A 71 4.84 -4.20 12.38
N LEU A 72 3.82 -3.89 11.56
CA LEU A 72 2.41 -3.96 11.99
C LEU A 72 2.01 -5.38 12.39
N GLY A 73 2.44 -6.40 11.64
CA GLY A 73 2.22 -7.81 11.95
C GLY A 73 2.87 -8.24 13.26
N MET A 74 4.13 -7.87 13.49
CA MET A 74 4.83 -8.13 14.75
C MET A 74 4.17 -7.42 15.94
N LEU A 75 3.69 -6.20 15.74
CA LEU A 75 2.93 -5.46 16.75
C LEU A 75 1.60 -6.15 17.08
N GLY A 76 0.90 -6.70 16.08
CA GLY A 76 -0.32 -7.50 16.28
C GLY A 76 -0.06 -8.85 16.97
N GLN A 77 1.07 -9.50 16.67
CA GLN A 77 1.51 -10.73 17.35
C GLN A 77 2.06 -10.48 18.76
N SER A 78 2.40 -9.23 19.08
CA SER A 78 2.90 -8.89 20.40
C SER A 78 1.86 -9.23 21.47
N ARG A 79 2.33 -9.77 22.59
CA ARG A 79 1.46 -10.11 23.72
C ARG A 79 1.06 -8.88 24.54
N ILE A 80 1.12 -7.66 23.99
CA ILE A 80 0.80 -6.41 24.67
C ILE A 80 -0.57 -6.47 25.36
N PRO A 81 -1.67 -6.92 24.71
CA PRO A 81 -2.97 -7.01 25.39
C PRO A 81 -2.97 -7.98 26.58
N ASN A 82 -2.23 -9.09 26.46
CA ASN A 82 -2.15 -10.10 27.51
C ASN A 82 -1.30 -9.60 28.68
N ASN A 83 -0.22 -8.87 28.41
CA ASN A 83 0.62 -8.24 29.43
C ASN A 83 -0.16 -7.13 30.17
N ILE A 84 -0.95 -6.33 29.46
CA ILE A 84 -1.84 -5.32 30.07
C ILE A 84 -2.87 -6.00 30.99
N ASN A 85 -3.45 -7.12 30.56
CA ASN A 85 -4.39 -7.88 31.38
C ASN A 85 -3.73 -8.47 32.64
N GLN A 86 -2.47 -8.90 32.55
CA GLN A 86 -1.69 -9.36 33.71
C GLN A 86 -1.39 -8.22 34.68
N LEU A 87 -1.04 -7.04 34.17
CA LEU A 87 -0.86 -5.85 34.98
C LEU A 87 -2.18 -5.45 35.67
N ALA A 88 -3.29 -5.40 34.95
CA ALA A 88 -4.60 -5.09 35.52
C ALA A 88 -5.00 -6.07 36.64
N LYS A 89 -4.73 -7.37 36.45
CA LYS A 89 -4.94 -8.38 37.50
C LYS A 89 -4.03 -8.14 38.72
N ALA A 90 -2.75 -7.83 38.51
CA ALA A 90 -1.80 -7.56 39.58
C ALA A 90 -2.12 -6.28 40.38
N VAL A 91 -2.70 -5.27 39.71
CA VAL A 91 -3.23 -4.05 40.34
C VAL A 91 -4.47 -4.39 41.17
N ASN A 92 -5.44 -5.09 40.58
CA ASN A 92 -6.69 -5.45 41.27
C ASN A 92 -6.45 -6.40 42.46
N SER A 93 -5.42 -7.26 42.40
CA SER A 93 -5.04 -8.14 43.51
C SER A 93 -4.19 -7.45 44.58
N GLY A 94 -3.87 -6.16 44.41
CA GLY A 94 -3.02 -5.39 45.32
C GLY A 94 -1.55 -5.82 45.34
N THR A 95 -1.14 -6.69 44.40
CA THR A 95 0.21 -7.26 44.32
C THR A 95 1.18 -6.31 43.62
N LEU A 96 0.66 -5.40 42.80
CA LEU A 96 1.43 -4.33 42.17
C LEU A 96 1.03 -2.98 42.81
N PRO A 97 1.91 -2.34 43.60
CA PRO A 97 1.65 -1.00 44.11
C PRO A 97 1.65 0.01 42.95
N VAL A 98 0.47 0.51 42.59
CA VAL A 98 0.33 1.58 41.61
C VAL A 98 0.53 2.91 42.31
N THR A 99 1.67 3.51 42.06
CA THR A 99 1.94 4.90 42.43
C THR A 99 1.47 5.81 41.29
N PRO A 100 1.17 7.08 41.56
CA PRO A 100 0.85 8.04 40.50
C PRO A 100 1.93 8.13 39.41
N TYR A 101 3.19 7.87 39.78
CA TYR A 101 4.31 7.81 38.83
C TYR A 101 4.23 6.59 37.91
N THR A 102 3.95 5.40 38.45
CA THR A 102 3.82 4.18 37.64
C THR A 102 2.56 4.19 36.78
N GLU A 103 1.46 4.78 37.27
CA GLU A 103 0.25 5.03 36.47
C GLU A 103 0.54 5.92 35.26
N LYS A 104 1.28 7.03 35.47
CA LYS A 104 1.68 7.93 34.38
C LYS A 104 2.54 7.22 33.34
N GLN A 105 3.52 6.42 33.75
CA GLN A 105 4.36 5.65 32.83
C GLN A 105 3.56 4.64 32.01
N LEU A 106 2.57 3.98 32.62
CA LEU A 106 1.68 3.05 31.92
C LEU A 106 0.83 3.77 30.87
N HIS A 107 0.26 4.93 31.22
CA HIS A 107 -0.48 5.75 30.26
C HIS A 107 0.39 6.20 29.08
N GLU A 108 1.61 6.67 29.35
CA GLU A 108 2.57 7.07 28.30
C GLU A 108 2.95 5.91 27.39
N ALA A 109 3.16 4.71 27.95
CA ALA A 109 3.46 3.51 27.18
C ALA A 109 2.28 3.09 26.29
N CYS A 110 1.05 3.07 26.84
CA CYS A 110 -0.17 2.76 26.09
C CYS A 110 -0.44 3.77 24.96
N TYR A 111 -0.23 5.05 25.24
CA TYR A 111 -0.34 6.12 24.24
C TYR A 111 0.68 5.91 23.10
N SER A 112 1.94 5.67 23.45
CA SER A 112 3.02 5.46 22.48
C SER A 112 2.75 4.25 21.57
N ALA A 113 2.29 3.13 22.14
CA ALA A 113 1.93 1.94 21.36
C ALA A 113 0.75 2.20 20.42
N THR A 114 -0.28 2.91 20.89
CA THR A 114 -1.45 3.27 20.07
C THR A 114 -1.08 4.23 18.95
N TRP A 115 -0.19 5.18 19.25
CA TRP A 115 0.32 6.15 18.27
C TRP A 115 1.12 5.45 17.18
N ILE A 116 2.06 4.56 17.53
CA ILE A 116 2.82 3.75 16.56
C ILE A 116 1.87 2.92 15.68
N ARG A 117 0.88 2.25 16.27
CA ARG A 117 -0.13 1.48 15.51
C ARG A 117 -0.84 2.37 14.47
N ARG A 118 -1.31 3.56 14.88
CA ARG A 118 -2.00 4.49 13.96
C ARG A 118 -1.09 4.97 12.84
N GLN A 119 0.16 5.32 13.14
CA GLN A 119 1.12 5.77 12.13
C GLN A 119 1.39 4.68 11.09
N LEU A 120 1.53 3.42 11.52
CA LEU A 120 1.72 2.29 10.61
C LEU A 120 0.49 2.05 9.71
N ILE A 121 -0.71 2.09 10.27
CA ILE A 121 -1.96 1.93 9.51
C ILE A 121 -2.12 3.05 8.48
N GLN A 122 -1.84 4.30 8.86
CA GLN A 122 -1.88 5.47 7.96
C GLN A 122 -0.84 5.36 6.85
N ALA A 123 0.40 4.99 7.17
CA ALA A 123 1.48 4.83 6.21
C ALA A 123 1.20 3.72 5.17
N LEU A 124 0.46 2.68 5.57
CA LEU A 124 0.00 1.60 4.68
C LEU A 124 -1.28 1.97 3.90
N GLY A 125 -1.86 3.15 4.12
CA GLY A 125 -3.12 3.57 3.47
C GLY A 125 -4.34 2.74 3.88
N LEU A 126 -4.27 2.06 5.02
CA LEU A 126 -5.37 1.29 5.61
C LEU A 126 -6.24 2.25 6.43
N LYS A 127 -7.55 1.97 6.51
CA LYS A 127 -8.43 2.73 7.41
C LYS A 127 -8.14 2.32 8.85
N ALA A 128 -7.80 3.29 9.69
CA ALA A 128 -7.70 3.11 11.12
C ALA A 128 -9.09 3.27 11.74
N ASP A 129 -9.64 2.19 12.28
CA ASP A 129 -10.72 2.27 13.27
C ASP A 129 -10.13 2.60 14.65
#